data_AF-A0A7J4MWX9-F1
#
_entry.id   AF-A0A7J4MWX9-F1
#
_cell.length_a   1.000
_cell.length_b   1.000
_cell.length_c   1.000
_cell.angle_alpha   90.00
_cell.angle_beta   90.00
_cell.angle_gamma   90.00
#
_symmetry.space_group_name_H-M   'P 1'
#
loop_
_entity.id
_entity.type
_entity.pdbx_description
1 polymer ?
#
loop_
_entity_poly.entity_id
_entity_poly.type
_entity_poly.pdbx_seq_one_letter_code
_entity_poly.pdbx_strand_id
1 'polypeptide(L)'
;HRIRRLRGMGEKREAMILRNIELARSRISRRPLAYVVPLASRIKAGLLELEGVQRVEVAGSIRRGRETVGDIDILVTATDPEAVMDHFTSMDEVEEVVVRGPRKSTVRLREGLDCDLRVFDDEVFGSALLYFTGSWEFNVELRRRAISSSMKLSEYGLFRGDERVAGRTEAGVLEALGLSYIEPELRENRGEVEAAARDELPELVTPLDIRGDLHMHSLFSDGIDSMEQMAEYASVLGREYIAITDHARYIDDPDAYFRAAERIEEIDVLAGVEVSILHDGSLEVPDGALKDFDL
;
A
#
# COMPACT_ATOMS: atom_id res chain seq x y z
N HIS A 1 31.27 -23.71 -10.85
CA HIS A 1 32.59 -23.67 -11.52
C HIS A 1 32.57 -24.22 -12.94
N ARG A 2 31.77 -23.65 -13.84
CA ARG A 2 31.71 -24.08 -15.26
C ARG A 2 32.14 -22.99 -16.25
N ILE A 3 32.12 -21.72 -15.85
CA ILE A 3 32.40 -20.59 -16.77
C ILE A 3 33.79 -19.99 -16.60
N ARG A 4 34.53 -20.34 -15.53
CA ARG A 4 35.94 -19.95 -15.32
C ARG A 4 36.91 -20.33 -16.44
N ARG A 5 36.52 -21.32 -17.25
CA ARG A 5 37.33 -21.85 -18.36
C ARG A 5 37.24 -20.98 -19.63
N LEU A 6 36.35 -19.98 -19.64
CA LEU A 6 36.18 -19.06 -20.77
C LEU A 6 37.14 -17.86 -20.64
N ARG A 7 37.75 -17.46 -21.77
CA ARG A 7 38.66 -16.32 -21.84
C ARG A 7 37.95 -15.05 -21.35
N GLY A 8 38.50 -14.38 -20.33
CA GLY A 8 37.93 -13.16 -19.75
C GLY A 8 36.88 -13.37 -18.65
N MET A 9 36.63 -14.62 -18.23
CA MET A 9 35.71 -14.98 -17.14
C MET A 9 36.45 -15.54 -15.92
N GLY A 10 37.33 -14.73 -15.34
CA GLY A 10 38.08 -15.12 -14.13
C GLY A 10 37.20 -15.30 -12.88
N GLU A 11 37.80 -15.74 -11.78
CA GLU A 11 37.12 -16.04 -10.52
C GLU A 11 36.22 -14.91 -10.01
N LYS A 12 36.70 -13.66 -10.03
CA LYS A 12 35.92 -12.48 -9.63
C LYS A 12 34.65 -12.29 -10.46
N ARG A 13 34.71 -12.55 -11.77
CA ARG A 13 33.55 -12.44 -12.67
C ARG A 13 32.59 -13.60 -12.50
N GLU A 14 33.06 -14.83 -12.28
CA GLU A 14 32.15 -15.96 -11.98
C GLU A 14 31.42 -15.72 -10.65
N ALA A 15 32.11 -15.22 -9.62
CA ALA A 15 31.47 -14.87 -8.34
C ALA A 15 30.44 -13.75 -8.50
N MET A 16 30.76 -12.69 -9.26
CA MET A 16 29.83 -11.61 -9.58
C MET A 16 28.61 -12.10 -10.38
N ILE A 17 28.82 -12.99 -11.36
CA ILE A 17 27.75 -13.59 -12.15
C ILE A 17 26.86 -14.49 -11.27
N LEU A 18 27.43 -15.30 -10.38
CA LEU A 18 26.65 -16.13 -9.46
C LEU A 18 25.83 -15.28 -8.50
N ARG A 19 26.42 -14.24 -7.90
CA ARG A 19 25.70 -13.25 -7.08
C ARG A 19 24.56 -12.61 -7.87
N ASN A 20 24.81 -12.18 -9.11
CA ASN A 20 23.78 -11.57 -9.96
C ASN A 20 22.71 -12.58 -10.41
N ILE A 21 23.04 -13.86 -10.56
CA ILE A 21 22.06 -14.93 -10.86
C ILE A 21 21.21 -15.24 -9.64
N GLU A 22 21.76 -15.26 -8.42
CA GLU A 22 21.00 -15.38 -7.17
C GLU A 22 20.07 -14.18 -7.00
N LEU A 23 20.57 -12.96 -7.19
CA LEU A 23 19.77 -11.74 -7.23
C LEU A 23 18.67 -11.82 -8.31
N ALA A 24 19.00 -12.29 -9.52
CA ALA A 24 18.01 -12.44 -10.60
C ALA A 24 16.99 -13.56 -10.34
N ARG A 25 17.37 -14.65 -9.64
CA ARG A 25 16.46 -15.74 -9.26
C ARG A 25 15.57 -15.38 -8.08
N SER A 26 15.99 -14.43 -7.24
CA SER A 26 15.17 -13.83 -6.18
C SER A 26 14.08 -12.87 -6.71
N ARG A 27 14.01 -12.61 -8.03
CA ARG A 27 13.08 -11.67 -8.67
C ARG A 27 11.60 -12.12 -8.74
N ILE A 28 11.15 -12.88 -7.75
CA ILE A 28 9.75 -12.82 -7.31
C ILE A 28 9.78 -12.71 -5.78
N SER A 29 9.91 -11.49 -5.27
CA SER A 29 9.81 -11.21 -3.84
C SER A 29 8.76 -10.15 -3.56
N ARG A 30 7.63 -10.20 -4.29
CA ARG A 30 6.49 -9.35 -3.92
C ARG A 30 6.14 -9.64 -2.46
N ARG A 31 6.02 -8.60 -1.64
CA ARG A 31 5.69 -8.76 -0.22
C ARG A 31 4.27 -8.27 0.04
N PRO A 32 3.55 -8.88 1.00
CA PRO A 32 2.23 -8.37 1.38
C PRO A 32 2.30 -6.91 1.79
N LEU A 33 1.31 -6.13 1.36
CA LEU A 33 1.24 -4.68 1.59
C LEU A 33 1.42 -4.33 3.07
N ALA A 34 0.82 -5.11 3.96
CA ALA A 34 0.87 -4.93 5.41
C ALA A 34 2.30 -4.89 5.99
N TYR A 35 3.26 -5.59 5.38
CA TYR A 35 4.66 -5.54 5.81
C TYR A 35 5.44 -4.37 5.23
N VAL A 36 5.01 -3.86 4.07
CA VAL A 36 5.75 -2.84 3.33
C VAL A 36 5.28 -1.43 3.68
N VAL A 37 3.99 -1.22 3.98
CA VAL A 37 3.45 0.09 4.37
C VAL A 37 4.16 0.69 5.59
N PRO A 38 4.42 -0.06 6.69
CA PRO A 38 5.15 0.50 7.84
C PRO A 38 6.58 0.89 7.49
N LEU A 39 7.26 0.11 6.64
CA LEU A 39 8.61 0.40 6.16
C LEU A 39 8.63 1.67 5.30
N ALA A 40 7.74 1.77 4.31
CA ALA A 40 7.61 2.95 3.46
C ALA A 40 7.25 4.21 4.28
N SER A 41 6.43 4.05 5.34
CA SER A 41 6.05 5.13 6.24
C SER A 41 7.22 5.64 7.09
N ARG A 42 8.09 4.75 7.58
CA ARG A 42 9.32 5.15 8.28
C ARG A 42 10.27 5.92 7.37
N ILE A 43 10.47 5.43 6.15
CA ILE A 43 11.31 6.12 5.16
C ILE A 43 10.72 7.50 4.85
N LYS A 44 9.41 7.58 4.59
CA LYS A 44 8.70 8.86 4.38
C LYS A 44 8.87 9.82 5.57
N ALA A 45 8.74 9.33 6.81
CA ALA A 45 8.90 10.13 8.01
C ALA A 45 10.31 10.70 8.14
N GLY A 46 11.36 9.88 7.99
CA GLY A 46 12.75 10.35 8.04
C GLY A 46 13.07 11.41 6.98
N LEU A 47 12.53 11.26 5.77
CA LEU A 47 12.69 12.26 4.71
C LEU A 47 11.98 13.58 5.04
N LEU A 48 10.82 13.54 5.70
CA LEU A 48 10.08 14.74 6.10
C LEU A 48 10.77 15.55 7.20
N GLU A 49 11.72 14.96 7.94
CA GLU A 49 12.49 15.65 8.97
C GLU A 49 13.60 16.55 8.40
N LEU A 50 13.95 16.40 7.12
CA LEU A 50 15.00 17.17 6.48
C LEU A 50 14.57 18.61 6.19
N GLU A 51 15.43 19.57 6.56
CA GLU A 51 15.26 20.97 6.21
C GLU A 51 15.19 21.14 4.67
N GLY A 52 14.20 21.88 4.20
CA GLY A 52 14.00 22.13 2.77
C GLY A 52 13.20 21.07 2.02
N VAL A 53 12.86 19.93 2.65
CA VAL A 53 11.84 19.01 2.12
C VAL A 53 10.45 19.60 2.34
N GLN A 54 9.67 19.66 1.27
CA GLN A 54 8.33 20.29 1.27
C GLN A 54 7.22 19.24 1.21
N ARG A 55 7.40 18.16 0.44
CA ARG A 55 6.43 17.08 0.28
C ARG A 55 7.15 15.76 0.07
N VAL A 56 6.60 14.68 0.61
CA VAL A 56 7.04 13.30 0.39
C VAL A 56 5.81 12.44 0.19
N GLU A 57 5.72 11.74 -0.92
CA GLU A 57 4.64 10.80 -1.20
C GLU A 57 5.15 9.41 -1.57
N VAL A 58 4.52 8.40 -1.00
CA VAL A 58 4.68 7.02 -1.44
C VAL A 58 3.74 6.81 -2.63
N ALA A 59 4.27 6.36 -3.76
CA ALA A 59 3.54 6.15 -5.00
C ALA A 59 3.43 4.65 -5.31
N GLY A 60 3.39 4.31 -6.60
CA GLY A 60 3.43 2.93 -7.07
C GLY A 60 2.24 2.09 -6.60
N SER A 61 2.48 0.79 -6.55
CA SER A 61 1.46 -0.20 -6.15
C SER A 61 1.04 -0.11 -4.69
N ILE A 62 1.87 0.47 -3.82
CA ILE A 62 1.54 0.74 -2.42
C ILE A 62 0.38 1.74 -2.35
N ARG A 63 0.49 2.87 -3.07
CA ARG A 63 -0.55 3.89 -3.08
C ARG A 63 -1.88 3.42 -3.67
N ARG A 64 -1.86 2.42 -4.56
CA ARG A 64 -3.08 1.81 -5.12
C ARG A 64 -3.66 0.66 -4.28
N GLY A 65 -3.09 0.38 -3.12
CA GLY A 65 -3.59 -0.67 -2.23
C GLY A 65 -3.44 -2.10 -2.77
N ARG A 66 -2.49 -2.37 -3.66
CA ARG A 66 -2.25 -3.73 -4.17
C ARG A 66 -1.89 -4.68 -3.04
N GLU A 67 -2.49 -5.88 -3.02
CA GLU A 67 -2.33 -6.87 -1.95
C GLU A 67 -0.86 -7.28 -1.70
N THR A 68 -0.07 -7.26 -2.76
CA THR A 68 1.38 -7.46 -2.71
C THR A 68 2.08 -6.37 -3.51
N VAL A 69 3.31 -6.01 -3.14
CA VAL A 69 4.11 -4.95 -3.78
C VAL A 69 5.52 -5.43 -4.08
N GLY A 70 6.11 -4.95 -5.17
CA GLY A 70 7.44 -5.39 -5.64
C GLY A 70 8.59 -4.50 -5.18
N ASP A 71 8.36 -3.20 -5.16
CA ASP A 71 9.27 -2.12 -4.82
C ASP A 71 8.50 -1.00 -4.08
N ILE A 72 9.26 -0.05 -3.54
CA ILE A 72 8.73 1.16 -2.92
C ILE A 72 9.12 2.34 -3.83
N ASP A 73 8.13 3.08 -4.32
CA ASP A 73 8.36 4.33 -5.06
C ASP A 73 8.08 5.53 -4.13
N ILE A 74 9.06 6.42 -3.97
CA ILE A 74 8.93 7.65 -3.17
C ILE A 74 9.21 8.87 -4.05
N LEU A 75 8.29 9.81 -4.05
CA LEU A 75 8.42 11.10 -4.70
C LEU A 75 8.60 12.20 -3.67
N VAL A 76 9.52 13.13 -3.93
CA VAL A 76 9.84 14.23 -3.02
C VAL A 76 9.83 15.56 -3.77
N THR A 77 9.38 16.63 -3.12
CA THR A 77 9.74 18.01 -3.51
C THR A 77 10.65 18.60 -2.45
N ALA A 78 11.79 19.14 -2.86
CA ALA A 78 12.77 19.72 -1.94
C ALA A 78 13.56 20.85 -2.60
N THR A 79 14.03 21.79 -1.78
CA THR A 79 14.91 22.89 -2.22
C THR A 79 16.34 22.43 -2.47
N ASP A 80 16.78 21.37 -1.77
CA ASP A 80 18.09 20.75 -1.95
C ASP A 80 17.95 19.25 -2.25
N PRO A 81 17.86 18.87 -3.55
CA PRO A 81 17.77 17.48 -3.95
C PRO A 81 18.99 16.63 -3.53
N GLU A 82 20.19 17.21 -3.46
CA GLU A 82 21.40 16.43 -3.13
C GLU A 82 21.40 16.01 -1.66
N ALA A 83 21.01 16.93 -0.75
CA ALA A 83 20.83 16.62 0.66
C ALA A 83 19.81 15.50 0.89
N VAL A 84 18.70 15.50 0.13
CA VAL A 84 17.70 14.41 0.16
C VAL A 84 18.33 13.09 -0.26
N MET A 85 19.12 13.07 -1.33
CA MET A 85 19.76 11.83 -1.81
C MET A 85 20.80 11.31 -0.81
N ASP A 86 21.56 12.19 -0.16
CA ASP A 86 22.54 11.82 0.85
C ASP A 86 21.89 11.22 2.10
N HIS A 87 20.83 11.85 2.59
CA HIS A 87 20.07 11.29 3.70
C HIS A 87 19.45 9.94 3.33
N PHE A 88 18.72 9.88 2.21
CA PHE A 88 18.05 8.66 1.75
C PHE A 88 19.01 7.48 1.60
N THR A 89 20.19 7.70 1.02
CA THR A 89 21.18 6.64 0.79
C THR A 89 21.98 6.24 2.03
N SER A 90 21.82 6.98 3.14
CA SER A 90 22.47 6.70 4.44
C SER A 90 21.52 6.23 5.54
N MET A 91 20.22 6.10 5.26
CA MET A 91 19.23 5.61 6.22
C MET A 91 19.55 4.19 6.69
N ASP A 92 19.20 3.88 7.94
CA ASP A 92 19.49 2.57 8.55
C ASP A 92 18.82 1.41 7.82
N GLU A 93 17.67 1.64 7.17
CA GLU A 93 16.95 0.67 6.35
C GLU A 93 17.74 0.24 5.09
N VAL A 94 18.72 1.03 4.65
CA VAL A 94 19.50 0.76 3.44
C VAL A 94 20.56 -0.31 3.68
N GLU A 95 20.56 -1.33 2.82
CA GLU A 95 21.60 -2.36 2.75
C GLU A 95 22.66 -2.03 1.69
N GLU A 96 22.21 -1.64 0.49
CA GLU A 96 23.09 -1.36 -0.65
C GLU A 96 22.56 -0.19 -1.48
N VAL A 97 23.43 0.76 -1.84
CA VAL A 97 23.10 1.82 -2.79
C VAL A 97 23.31 1.30 -4.21
N VAL A 98 22.20 1.09 -4.94
CA VAL A 98 22.23 0.52 -6.31
C VAL A 98 22.55 1.61 -7.33
N VAL A 99 21.87 2.76 -7.21
CA VAL A 99 22.08 3.94 -8.04
C VAL A 99 22.00 5.17 -7.14
N ARG A 100 22.95 6.09 -7.25
CA ARG A 100 22.85 7.44 -6.68
C ARG A 100 23.03 8.47 -7.78
N GLY A 101 22.04 9.32 -7.95
CA GLY A 101 22.04 10.45 -8.86
C GLY A 101 21.53 11.71 -8.18
N PRO A 102 21.64 12.88 -8.83
CA PRO A 102 21.31 14.17 -8.20
C PRO A 102 19.82 14.34 -7.89
N ARG A 103 18.93 13.65 -8.62
CA ARG A 103 17.46 13.73 -8.42
C ARG A 103 16.76 12.38 -8.43
N LYS A 104 17.53 11.29 -8.56
CA LYS A 104 17.02 9.93 -8.53
C LYS A 104 18.07 9.04 -7.86
N SER A 105 17.63 8.26 -6.88
CA SER A 105 18.42 7.19 -6.30
C SER A 105 17.59 5.92 -6.16
N THR A 106 18.26 4.78 -6.22
CA THR A 106 17.68 3.46 -5.98
C THR A 106 18.54 2.77 -4.94
N VAL A 107 17.91 2.28 -3.88
CA VAL A 107 18.57 1.52 -2.82
C VAL A 107 17.92 0.15 -2.66
N ARG A 108 18.72 -0.83 -2.26
CA ARG A 108 18.25 -2.09 -1.73
C ARG A 108 18.06 -1.93 -0.23
N LEU A 109 16.86 -2.21 0.25
CA LEU A 109 16.55 -2.26 1.68
C LEU A 109 16.93 -3.60 2.28
N ARG A 110 17.24 -3.64 3.59
CA ARG A 110 17.57 -4.86 4.33
C ARG A 110 16.47 -5.93 4.28
N GLU A 111 15.23 -5.52 4.03
CA GLU A 111 14.07 -6.37 3.80
C GLU A 111 14.06 -7.02 2.41
N GLY A 112 15.09 -6.84 1.60
CA GLY A 112 15.22 -7.43 0.26
C GLY A 112 14.29 -6.82 -0.79
N LEU A 113 13.88 -5.56 -0.58
CA LEU A 113 13.06 -4.77 -1.51
C LEU A 113 13.88 -3.62 -2.10
N ASP A 114 13.48 -3.12 -3.27
CA ASP A 114 14.09 -1.92 -3.87
C ASP A 114 13.24 -0.73 -3.43
N CYS A 115 13.90 0.39 -3.16
CA CYS A 115 13.25 1.66 -2.94
C CYS A 115 13.81 2.68 -3.93
N ASP A 116 12.94 3.18 -4.80
CA ASP A 116 13.21 4.22 -5.79
C ASP A 116 12.78 5.56 -5.20
N LEU A 117 13.71 6.51 -5.05
CA LEU A 117 13.41 7.89 -4.67
C LEU A 117 13.64 8.83 -5.84
N ARG A 118 12.71 9.75 -6.08
CA ARG A 118 12.82 10.79 -7.11
C ARG A 118 12.41 12.15 -6.58
N VAL A 119 13.21 13.17 -6.88
CA VAL A 119 12.92 14.57 -6.52
C VAL A 119 12.37 15.31 -7.73
N PHE A 120 11.18 15.90 -7.57
CA PHE A 120 10.48 16.71 -8.57
C PHE A 120 10.34 18.16 -8.09
N ASP A 121 10.19 19.07 -9.05
CA ASP A 121 9.84 20.45 -8.73
C ASP A 121 8.34 20.53 -8.41
N ASP A 122 7.95 21.47 -7.55
CA ASP A 122 6.57 21.59 -7.07
C ASP A 122 5.53 21.69 -8.21
N GLU A 123 5.90 22.42 -9.27
CA GLU A 123 5.08 22.71 -10.45
C GLU A 123 4.69 21.50 -11.28
N VAL A 124 5.39 20.37 -11.12
CA VAL A 124 5.16 19.14 -11.90
C VAL A 124 4.79 17.94 -11.04
N PHE A 125 4.74 18.13 -9.72
CA PHE A 125 4.58 17.03 -8.77
C PHE A 125 3.28 16.26 -8.95
N GLY A 126 2.18 16.93 -9.31
CA GLY A 126 0.91 16.27 -9.61
C GLY A 126 0.99 15.32 -10.81
N SER A 127 1.63 15.74 -11.89
CA SER A 127 1.89 14.86 -13.04
C SER A 127 2.83 13.71 -12.70
N ALA A 128 3.87 13.97 -11.92
CA ALA A 128 4.78 12.93 -11.45
C ALA A 128 4.05 11.91 -10.56
N LEU A 129 3.27 12.38 -9.59
CA LEU A 129 2.51 11.52 -8.68
C LEU A 129 1.49 10.67 -9.45
N LEU A 130 0.76 11.24 -10.42
CA LEU A 130 -0.13 10.48 -11.29
C LEU A 130 0.64 9.39 -12.05
N TYR A 131 1.78 9.75 -12.65
CA TYR A 131 2.63 8.84 -13.43
C TYR A 131 3.21 7.69 -12.60
N PHE A 132 3.81 7.98 -11.44
CA PHE A 132 4.44 6.95 -10.60
C PHE A 132 3.45 6.18 -9.75
N THR A 133 2.25 6.73 -9.49
CA THR A 133 1.16 5.95 -8.90
C THR A 133 0.69 4.88 -9.88
N GLY A 134 0.59 5.20 -11.17
CA GLY A 134 0.14 4.25 -12.19
C GLY A 134 -1.32 3.84 -11.99
N SER A 135 -1.72 2.63 -12.39
CA SER A 135 -0.91 1.54 -12.98
C SER A 135 -0.27 1.87 -14.34
N TRP A 136 0.53 0.94 -14.89
CA TRP A 136 1.09 1.10 -16.23
C TRP A 136 -0.03 1.21 -17.28
N GLU A 137 -1.05 0.37 -17.17
CA GLU A 137 -2.23 0.36 -18.03
C GLU A 137 -3.01 1.67 -17.92
N PHE A 138 -3.26 2.16 -16.70
CA PHE A 138 -3.89 3.45 -16.44
C PHE A 138 -3.12 4.61 -17.10
N ASN A 139 -1.79 4.62 -16.95
CA ASN A 139 -0.92 5.60 -17.59
C ASN A 139 -0.96 5.54 -19.12
N VAL A 140 -1.11 4.35 -19.71
CA VAL A 140 -1.27 4.19 -21.16
C VAL A 140 -2.59 4.82 -21.59
N GLU A 141 -3.67 4.57 -20.85
CA GLU A 141 -5.00 5.09 -21.20
C GLU A 141 -5.08 6.61 -21.06
N LEU A 142 -4.57 7.19 -19.97
CA LEU A 142 -4.50 8.65 -19.82
C LEU A 142 -3.68 9.31 -20.94
N ARG A 143 -2.58 8.69 -21.37
CA ARG A 143 -1.78 9.21 -22.50
C ARG A 143 -2.53 9.13 -23.83
N ARG A 144 -3.28 8.03 -24.08
CA ARG A 144 -4.14 7.93 -25.28
C ARG A 144 -5.20 9.02 -25.29
N ARG A 145 -5.85 9.26 -24.15
CA ARG A 145 -6.83 10.34 -23.99
C ARG A 145 -6.20 11.71 -24.25
N ALA A 146 -5.04 11.99 -23.66
CA ALA A 146 -4.30 13.24 -23.91
C ALA A 146 -4.03 13.44 -25.41
N ILE A 147 -3.54 12.41 -26.10
CA ILE A 147 -3.25 12.45 -27.53
C ILE A 147 -4.52 12.74 -28.34
N SER A 148 -5.66 12.10 -28.00
CA SER A 148 -6.94 12.35 -28.66
C SER A 148 -7.43 13.80 -28.52
N SER A 149 -6.97 14.50 -27.47
CA SER A 149 -7.26 15.90 -27.19
C SER A 149 -6.12 16.85 -27.64
N SER A 150 -5.23 16.40 -28.53
CA SER A 150 -4.07 17.17 -29.01
C SER A 150 -3.13 17.64 -27.89
N MET A 151 -2.99 16.83 -26.84
CA MET A 151 -2.13 17.08 -25.69
C MET A 151 -1.13 15.94 -25.49
N LYS A 152 -0.05 16.22 -24.77
CA LYS A 152 0.98 15.25 -24.38
C LYS A 152 1.08 15.19 -22.86
N LEU A 153 0.85 14.02 -22.28
CA LEU A 153 1.05 13.76 -20.86
C LEU A 153 2.41 13.08 -20.63
N SER A 154 3.18 13.60 -19.67
CA SER A 154 4.41 12.99 -19.14
C SER A 154 4.49 13.17 -17.63
N GLU A 155 5.55 12.64 -17.01
CA GLU A 155 5.86 12.87 -15.59
C GLU A 155 6.15 14.35 -15.25
N TYR A 156 6.37 15.20 -16.27
CA TYR A 156 6.69 16.63 -16.10
C TYR A 156 5.53 17.58 -16.39
N GLY A 157 4.33 17.06 -16.71
CA GLY A 157 3.18 17.90 -17.01
C GLY A 157 2.27 17.32 -18.09
N LEU A 158 1.14 18.00 -18.25
CA LEU A 158 0.30 17.93 -19.43
C LEU A 158 0.58 19.14 -20.31
N PHE A 159 0.82 18.90 -21.60
CA PHE A 159 1.25 19.92 -22.55
C PHE A 159 0.31 20.02 -23.75
N ARG A 160 0.08 21.24 -24.24
CA ARG A 160 -0.55 21.52 -25.53
C ARG A 160 0.47 22.26 -26.40
N GLY A 161 1.02 21.57 -27.40
CA GLY A 161 2.25 22.05 -28.04
C GLY A 161 3.40 22.12 -27.01
N ASP A 162 4.04 23.27 -26.89
CA ASP A 162 5.13 23.52 -25.92
C ASP A 162 4.64 24.13 -24.59
N GLU A 163 3.36 24.50 -24.50
CA GLU A 163 2.77 25.09 -23.30
C GLU A 163 2.34 24.01 -22.31
N ARG A 164 2.82 24.09 -21.08
CA ARG A 164 2.35 23.23 -19.97
C ARG A 164 1.02 23.78 -19.45
N VAL A 165 -0.05 23.03 -19.65
CA VAL A 165 -1.42 23.42 -19.26
C VAL A 165 -1.82 22.88 -17.88
N ALA A 166 -1.18 21.81 -17.40
CA ALA A 166 -1.36 21.28 -16.04
C ALA A 166 -0.10 20.53 -15.58
N GLY A 167 0.03 20.33 -14.26
CA GLY A 167 1.14 19.53 -13.72
C GLY A 167 1.34 19.62 -12.20
N ARG A 168 0.90 20.70 -11.56
CA ARG A 168 1.14 20.92 -10.13
C ARG A 168 0.37 19.96 -9.23
N THR A 169 -0.87 19.61 -9.59
CA THR A 169 -1.76 18.69 -8.85
C THR A 169 -2.30 17.58 -9.74
N GLU A 170 -2.55 16.39 -9.19
CA GLU A 170 -3.17 15.28 -9.93
C GLU A 170 -4.57 15.68 -10.43
N ALA A 171 -5.36 16.33 -9.57
CA ALA A 171 -6.69 16.82 -9.92
C ALA A 171 -6.66 17.78 -11.13
N GLY A 172 -5.73 18.74 -11.17
CA GLY A 172 -5.62 19.66 -12.30
C GLY A 172 -5.21 18.96 -13.60
N VAL A 173 -4.41 17.88 -13.53
CA VAL A 173 -4.06 17.07 -14.71
C VAL A 173 -5.27 16.29 -15.22
N LEU A 174 -6.03 15.66 -14.32
CA LEU A 174 -7.25 14.92 -14.68
C LEU A 174 -8.35 15.84 -15.22
N GLU A 175 -8.57 16.99 -14.56
CA GLU A 175 -9.53 18.02 -14.99
C GLU A 175 -9.19 18.56 -16.39
N ALA A 176 -7.90 18.85 -16.66
CA ALA A 176 -7.47 19.29 -17.98
C ALA A 176 -7.64 18.22 -19.07
N LEU A 177 -7.76 16.94 -18.68
CA LEU A 177 -8.16 15.83 -19.55
C LEU A 177 -9.69 15.62 -19.59
N GLY A 178 -10.48 16.44 -18.91
CA GLY A 178 -11.93 16.30 -18.80
C GLY A 178 -12.33 15.02 -18.07
N LEU A 179 -11.68 14.74 -16.95
CA LEU A 179 -11.96 13.60 -16.07
C LEU A 179 -12.21 14.10 -14.64
N SER A 180 -13.20 13.52 -13.97
CA SER A 180 -13.32 13.61 -12.51
C SER A 180 -12.10 12.97 -11.85
N TYR A 181 -11.80 13.34 -10.60
CA TYR A 181 -10.64 12.79 -9.89
C TYR A 181 -10.80 11.28 -9.68
N ILE A 182 -9.77 10.51 -10.05
CA ILE A 182 -9.76 9.04 -9.95
C ILE A 182 -8.88 8.66 -8.77
N GLU A 183 -9.48 8.09 -7.72
CA GLU A 183 -8.74 7.61 -6.56
C GLU A 183 -7.70 6.55 -6.95
N PRO A 184 -6.50 6.54 -6.32
CA PRO A 184 -5.42 5.62 -6.64
C PRO A 184 -5.82 4.14 -6.73
N GLU A 185 -6.70 3.68 -5.86
CA GLU A 185 -7.20 2.32 -5.75
C GLU A 185 -7.98 1.87 -6.99
N LEU A 186 -8.54 2.80 -7.76
CA LEU A 186 -9.30 2.51 -8.97
C LEU A 186 -8.42 2.41 -10.23
N ARG A 187 -7.17 2.90 -10.18
CA ARG A 187 -6.28 3.10 -11.34
C ARG A 187 -5.66 1.80 -11.87
N GLU A 188 -6.51 0.86 -12.27
CA GLU A 188 -6.16 -0.49 -12.72
C GLU A 188 -6.69 -0.79 -14.14
N ASN A 189 -7.20 0.21 -14.85
CA ASN A 189 -7.74 0.13 -16.20
C ASN A 189 -8.88 -0.89 -16.34
N ARG A 190 -9.89 -0.76 -15.47
CA ARG A 190 -11.07 -1.63 -15.36
C ARG A 190 -12.40 -0.89 -15.64
N GLY A 191 -12.32 0.32 -16.19
CA GLY A 191 -13.47 1.15 -16.57
C GLY A 191 -13.54 2.50 -15.84
N GLU A 192 -12.59 2.77 -14.95
CA GLU A 192 -12.52 3.99 -14.14
C GLU A 192 -12.31 5.26 -14.98
N VAL A 193 -11.57 5.17 -16.10
CA VAL A 193 -11.32 6.33 -16.97
C VAL A 193 -12.61 6.72 -17.71
N GLU A 194 -13.36 5.74 -18.21
CA GLU A 194 -14.64 5.96 -18.88
C GLU A 194 -15.72 6.42 -17.92
N ALA A 195 -15.72 5.91 -16.69
CA ALA A 195 -16.61 6.36 -15.62
C ALA A 195 -16.30 7.81 -15.22
N ALA A 196 -15.02 8.15 -15.03
CA ALA A 196 -14.58 9.51 -14.70
C ALA A 196 -14.88 10.53 -15.81
N ALA A 197 -14.84 10.11 -17.08
CA ALA A 197 -15.23 10.96 -18.21
C ALA A 197 -16.74 11.26 -18.25
N ARG A 198 -17.55 10.42 -17.61
CA ARG A 198 -19.01 10.55 -17.53
C ARG A 198 -19.50 11.06 -16.17
N ASP A 199 -18.58 11.32 -15.24
CA ASP A 199 -18.88 11.63 -13.84
C ASP A 199 -19.71 10.52 -13.15
N GLU A 200 -19.41 9.27 -13.48
CA GLU A 200 -20.09 8.05 -13.01
C GLU A 200 -19.15 7.17 -12.16
N LEU A 201 -18.12 7.74 -11.53
CA LEU A 201 -17.25 7.00 -10.62
C LEU A 201 -18.06 6.50 -9.41
N PRO A 202 -17.75 5.29 -8.89
CA PRO A 202 -18.41 4.79 -7.69
C PRO A 202 -18.00 5.65 -6.49
N GLU A 203 -18.93 5.80 -5.55
CA GLU A 203 -18.59 6.25 -4.20
C GLU A 203 -17.82 5.14 -3.48
N LEU A 204 -16.67 5.48 -2.91
CA LEU A 204 -15.80 4.52 -2.23
C LEU A 204 -16.02 4.57 -0.72
N VAL A 205 -15.96 3.40 -0.09
CA VAL A 205 -15.87 3.30 1.36
C VAL A 205 -14.56 3.94 1.84
N THR A 206 -14.65 4.73 2.89
CA THR A 206 -13.54 5.42 3.53
C THR A 206 -13.33 4.92 4.96
N PRO A 207 -12.19 5.20 5.60
CA PRO A 207 -12.00 4.88 7.02
C PRO A 207 -13.05 5.47 7.96
N LEU A 208 -13.72 6.55 7.57
CA LEU A 208 -14.79 7.20 8.33
C LEU A 208 -16.12 6.45 8.24
N ASP A 209 -16.31 5.62 7.21
CA ASP A 209 -17.51 4.78 7.05
C ASP A 209 -17.42 3.48 7.86
N ILE A 210 -16.23 3.15 8.38
CA ILE A 210 -15.98 1.95 9.17
C ILE A 210 -16.50 2.15 10.60
N ARG A 211 -17.70 1.64 10.87
CA ARG A 211 -18.35 1.74 12.19
C ARG A 211 -17.88 0.70 13.20
N GLY A 212 -17.36 -0.44 12.74
CA GLY A 212 -16.89 -1.50 13.62
C GLY A 212 -15.99 -2.51 12.93
N ASP A 213 -15.33 -3.33 13.73
CA ASP A 213 -14.60 -4.51 13.26
C ASP A 213 -15.43 -5.76 13.54
N LEU A 214 -15.50 -6.69 12.58
CA LEU A 214 -16.49 -7.78 12.58
C LEU A 214 -15.86 -9.17 12.71
N HIS A 215 -14.53 -9.26 12.84
CA HIS A 215 -13.85 -10.54 13.04
C HIS A 215 -12.60 -10.33 13.88
N MET A 216 -12.71 -10.60 15.18
CA MET A 216 -11.61 -10.42 16.13
C MET A 216 -11.60 -11.55 17.15
N HIS A 217 -10.41 -12.00 17.56
CA HIS A 217 -10.27 -13.10 18.52
C HIS A 217 -9.75 -12.55 19.85
N SER A 218 -10.29 -13.06 20.95
CA SER A 218 -9.94 -12.69 22.32
C SER A 218 -9.19 -13.82 23.02
N LEU A 219 -8.97 -13.68 24.33
CA LEU A 219 -8.40 -14.74 25.16
C LEU A 219 -9.29 -15.99 25.31
N PHE A 220 -10.52 -16.00 24.76
CA PHE A 220 -11.38 -17.18 24.73
C PHE A 220 -10.97 -18.19 23.64
N SER A 221 -10.25 -17.79 22.58
CA SER A 221 -9.55 -18.71 21.68
C SER A 221 -8.04 -18.45 21.60
N ASP A 222 -7.61 -17.76 20.55
CA ASP A 222 -6.23 -17.61 20.09
C ASP A 222 -5.86 -16.12 19.92
N GLY A 223 -6.73 -15.23 20.38
CA GLY A 223 -6.40 -13.83 20.59
C GLY A 223 -5.38 -13.63 21.71
N ILE A 224 -4.86 -12.41 21.79
CA ILE A 224 -3.86 -12.01 22.78
C ILE A 224 -4.36 -10.95 23.77
N ASP A 225 -5.52 -10.37 23.49
CA ASP A 225 -6.15 -9.31 24.28
C ASP A 225 -7.50 -9.80 24.83
N SER A 226 -7.90 -9.31 26.01
CA SER A 226 -9.26 -9.56 26.52
C SER A 226 -10.29 -8.73 25.76
N MET A 227 -11.57 -9.13 25.81
CA MET A 227 -12.66 -8.40 25.17
C MET A 227 -12.70 -6.92 25.64
N GLU A 228 -12.45 -6.68 26.93
CA GLU A 228 -12.41 -5.33 27.51
C GLU A 228 -11.27 -4.49 26.93
N GLN A 229 -10.07 -5.06 26.78
CA GLN A 229 -8.93 -4.36 26.17
C GLN A 229 -9.20 -4.02 24.71
N MET A 230 -9.83 -4.94 23.98
CA MET A 230 -10.21 -4.74 22.58
C MET A 230 -11.27 -3.65 22.44
N ALA A 231 -12.29 -3.64 23.32
CA ALA A 231 -13.33 -2.62 23.36
C ALA A 231 -12.78 -1.23 23.71
N GLU A 232 -11.88 -1.14 24.70
CA GLU A 232 -11.20 0.11 25.06
C GLU A 232 -10.46 0.68 23.85
N TYR A 233 -9.67 -0.15 23.16
CA TYR A 233 -8.91 0.31 21.99
C TYR A 233 -9.81 0.64 20.79
N ALA A 234 -10.85 -0.14 20.55
CA ALA A 234 -11.84 0.15 19.51
C ALA A 234 -12.58 1.48 19.76
N SER A 235 -12.86 1.82 21.02
CA SER A 235 -13.40 3.13 21.42
C SER A 235 -12.43 4.27 21.07
N VAL A 236 -11.12 4.10 21.33
CA VAL A 236 -10.08 5.06 20.94
C VAL A 236 -10.02 5.25 19.42
N LEU A 237 -10.26 4.19 18.64
CA LEU A 237 -10.36 4.25 17.19
C LEU A 237 -11.68 4.87 16.68
N GLY A 238 -12.61 5.20 17.58
CA GLY A 238 -13.92 5.76 17.24
C GLY A 238 -14.90 4.75 16.64
N ARG A 239 -14.74 3.46 16.97
CA ARG A 239 -15.71 2.43 16.58
C ARG A 239 -16.97 2.54 17.43
N GLU A 240 -18.10 2.26 16.80
CA GLU A 240 -19.41 2.16 17.44
C GLU A 240 -19.62 0.77 18.03
N TYR A 241 -19.06 -0.26 17.40
CA TYR A 241 -19.16 -1.65 17.85
C TYR A 241 -17.95 -2.50 17.44
N ILE A 242 -17.78 -3.64 18.09
CA ILE A 242 -16.89 -4.74 17.63
C ILE A 242 -17.62 -6.07 17.71
N ALA A 243 -17.27 -7.01 16.85
CA ALA A 243 -17.64 -8.41 17.03
C ALA A 243 -16.43 -9.21 17.51
N ILE A 244 -16.61 -9.87 18.65
CA ILE A 244 -15.68 -10.88 19.11
C ILE A 244 -16.18 -12.21 18.55
N THR A 245 -15.34 -12.87 17.77
CA THR A 245 -15.68 -14.07 17.00
C THR A 245 -14.64 -15.15 17.27
N ASP A 246 -14.44 -15.48 18.55
CA ASP A 246 -13.52 -16.54 18.94
C ASP A 246 -13.92 -17.87 18.27
N HIS A 247 -12.93 -18.71 17.99
CA HIS A 247 -13.15 -20.02 17.37
C HIS A 247 -14.04 -20.91 18.25
N ALA A 248 -15.16 -21.39 17.69
CA ALA A 248 -16.19 -22.16 18.39
C ALA A 248 -15.63 -23.32 19.23
N ARG A 249 -14.57 -23.96 18.74
CA ARG A 249 -13.93 -25.12 19.34
C ARG A 249 -13.22 -24.87 20.67
N TYR A 250 -12.92 -23.62 21.00
CA TYR A 250 -12.26 -23.24 22.25
C TYR A 250 -13.23 -22.65 23.27
N ILE A 251 -14.48 -22.39 22.88
CA ILE A 251 -15.52 -21.88 23.78
C ILE A 251 -16.14 -23.06 24.54
N ASP A 252 -15.51 -23.43 25.66
CA ASP A 252 -15.99 -24.50 26.54
C ASP A 252 -17.20 -24.08 27.40
N ASP A 253 -17.30 -22.80 27.76
CA ASP A 253 -18.39 -22.21 28.54
C ASP A 253 -18.99 -20.98 27.82
N PRO A 254 -20.01 -21.19 26.95
CA PRO A 254 -20.68 -20.12 26.24
C PRO A 254 -21.31 -19.07 27.17
N ASP A 255 -21.82 -19.47 28.34
CA ASP A 255 -22.41 -18.50 29.26
C ASP A 255 -21.35 -17.55 29.82
N ALA A 256 -20.11 -18.03 30.04
CA ALA A 256 -19.00 -17.17 30.43
C ALA A 256 -18.60 -16.20 29.31
N TYR A 257 -18.62 -16.67 28.07
CA TYR A 257 -18.35 -15.86 26.88
C TYR A 257 -19.36 -14.71 26.75
N PHE A 258 -20.66 -15.02 26.76
CA PHE A 258 -21.73 -14.02 26.67
C PHE A 258 -21.67 -13.02 27.83
N ARG A 259 -21.48 -13.50 29.07
CA ARG A 259 -21.33 -12.60 30.23
C ARG A 259 -20.10 -11.70 30.15
N ALA A 260 -19.04 -12.10 29.45
CA ALA A 260 -17.86 -11.25 29.26
C ALA A 260 -18.18 -10.11 28.29
N ALA A 261 -18.83 -10.41 27.16
CA ALA A 261 -19.30 -9.41 26.21
C ALA A 261 -20.31 -8.43 26.84
N GLU A 262 -21.32 -8.93 27.57
CA GLU A 262 -22.37 -8.12 28.22
C GLU A 262 -21.84 -7.16 29.30
N ARG A 263 -20.65 -7.40 29.85
CA ARG A 263 -20.06 -6.56 30.91
C ARG A 263 -19.36 -5.32 30.38
N ILE A 264 -19.13 -5.25 29.07
CA ILE A 264 -18.47 -4.13 28.42
C ILE A 264 -19.51 -3.04 28.19
N GLU A 265 -19.26 -1.86 28.74
CA GLU A 265 -20.16 -0.70 28.64
C GLU A 265 -19.60 0.39 27.71
N GLU A 266 -18.33 0.27 27.33
CA GLU A 266 -17.59 1.27 26.57
C GLU A 266 -18.09 1.39 25.13
N ILE A 267 -18.35 0.26 24.46
CA ILE A 267 -18.88 0.16 23.11
C ILE A 267 -19.78 -1.09 23.00
N ASP A 268 -20.64 -1.16 21.98
CA ASP A 268 -21.45 -2.35 21.72
C ASP A 268 -20.55 -3.53 21.29
N VAL A 269 -20.61 -4.64 22.03
CA VAL A 269 -19.87 -5.87 21.71
C VAL A 269 -20.83 -6.95 21.22
N LEU A 270 -20.67 -7.35 19.97
CA LEU A 270 -21.38 -8.49 19.40
C LEU A 270 -20.66 -9.77 19.82
N ALA A 271 -21.38 -10.65 20.51
CA ALA A 271 -20.88 -11.98 20.86
C ALA A 271 -21.08 -12.92 19.67
N GLY A 272 -20.12 -12.91 18.75
CA GLY A 272 -20.10 -13.80 17.59
C GLY A 272 -19.25 -15.05 17.80
N VAL A 273 -19.16 -15.89 16.77
CA VAL A 273 -18.35 -17.12 16.81
C VAL A 273 -17.78 -17.47 15.43
N GLU A 274 -16.48 -17.76 15.36
CA GLU A 274 -15.89 -18.33 14.14
C GLU A 274 -16.09 -19.85 14.11
N VAL A 275 -16.80 -20.34 13.10
CA VAL A 275 -17.16 -21.76 12.97
C VAL A 275 -16.45 -22.38 11.77
N SER A 276 -15.70 -23.46 12.03
CA SER A 276 -15.07 -24.22 10.94
C SER A 276 -16.10 -24.97 10.10
N ILE A 277 -15.91 -24.96 8.78
CA ILE A 277 -16.64 -25.85 7.86
C ILE A 277 -15.83 -27.14 7.71
N LEU A 278 -16.43 -28.28 8.05
CA LEU A 278 -15.81 -29.60 8.00
C LEU A 278 -15.68 -30.11 6.55
N HIS A 279 -14.89 -31.18 6.38
CA HIS A 279 -14.55 -31.71 5.05
C HIS A 279 -15.77 -32.19 4.22
N ASP A 280 -16.89 -32.48 4.88
CA ASP A 280 -18.15 -32.90 4.26
C ASP A 280 -19.14 -31.74 4.05
N GLY A 281 -18.73 -30.51 4.39
CA GLY A 281 -19.54 -29.30 4.30
C GLY A 281 -20.45 -29.05 5.52
N SER A 282 -20.43 -29.93 6.53
CA SER A 282 -21.13 -29.67 7.80
C SER A 282 -20.36 -28.66 8.66
N LEU A 283 -21.04 -28.05 9.64
CA LEU A 283 -20.41 -27.12 10.58
C LEU A 283 -19.79 -27.87 11.77
N GLU A 284 -18.72 -27.31 12.35
CA GLU A 284 -18.04 -27.85 13.53
C GLU A 284 -18.94 -27.92 14.77
N VAL A 285 -19.96 -27.06 14.84
CA VAL A 285 -20.95 -27.02 15.93
C VAL A 285 -22.37 -27.22 15.37
N PRO A 286 -23.30 -27.78 16.17
CA PRO A 286 -24.68 -27.96 15.72
C PRO A 286 -25.42 -26.63 15.59
N ASP A 287 -26.36 -26.51 14.64
CA ASP A 287 -27.16 -25.31 14.38
C ASP A 287 -27.84 -24.72 15.62
N GLY A 288 -28.19 -25.57 16.60
CA GLY A 288 -28.80 -25.13 17.86
C GLY A 288 -27.88 -24.23 18.69
N ALA A 289 -26.56 -24.46 18.64
CA ALA A 289 -25.57 -23.67 19.37
C ALA A 289 -25.35 -22.28 18.75
N LEU A 290 -25.64 -22.11 17.45
CA LEU A 290 -25.43 -20.85 16.74
C LEU A 290 -26.52 -19.81 16.99
N LYS A 291 -27.68 -20.22 17.52
CA LYS A 291 -28.85 -19.34 17.69
C LYS A 291 -28.65 -18.26 18.75
N ASP A 292 -27.72 -18.49 19.66
CA ASP A 292 -27.48 -17.62 20.81
C ASP A 292 -26.35 -16.61 20.53
N PHE A 293 -25.62 -16.74 19.42
CA PHE A 293 -24.57 -15.80 19.00
C PHE A 293 -25.16 -14.72 18.07
N ASP A 294 -24.60 -13.51 18.17
CA ASP A 294 -25.02 -12.35 17.37
C ASP A 294 -24.53 -12.40 15.91
N LEU A 295 -23.37 -13.04 15.67
CA LEU A 295 -22.68 -13.11 14.38
C LEU A 295 -22.00 -14.46 14.13
#